data_AF-A0A1T3W7Z3-F1
#
_entry.id   AF-A0A1T3W7Z3-F1
#
_cell.length_a   1.000
_cell.length_b   1.000
_cell.length_c   1.000
_cell.angle_alpha   90.00
_cell.angle_beta   90.00
_cell.angle_gamma   90.00
#
_symmetry.space_group_name_H-M   'P 1'
#
loop_
_entity.id
_entity.type
_entity.pdbx_description
1 polymer ?
#
loop_
_entity_poly.entity_id
_entity_poly.type
_entity_poly.pdbx_seq_one_letter_code
_entity_poly.pdbx_strand_id
1 'polypeptide(L)'
;RTTSIVATDLFGRTLDVVETPTPRGTQNAALASLAGSARRYLSRWHRRRPLWVGVAAGGVVDSASGYLDHARLGWSEAPVGPVLAEALGLPVSVASHVDAMAGAELLLGVRRPSTQTGTSLYVYARETVGYALSIGGRVHSPSSGPGTIAALPVSSELLGGTGKLESTVSDEAVLTAARAQRIIPADGPASTLASVLRAARGGHDGARALLAERARVLGEAVALLRDMLNPDDLVVGGQAFTEYPEGMELVEQAFAARTVLGPRDIRVTAFGNRVQEAGAGVVSLGGLYADPIAAMRRAQLRRDTGVLGAS
;
A
#
# COMPACT_ATOMS: atom_id res chain seq x y z
N ARG A 1 -3.61 -10.49 -8.25
CA ARG A 1 -4.09 -9.18 -7.78
C ARG A 1 -5.24 -9.43 -6.82
N THR A 2 -5.13 -8.94 -5.59
CA THR A 2 -6.13 -9.13 -4.54
C THR A 2 -6.59 -7.78 -4.02
N THR A 3 -7.85 -7.74 -3.57
CA THR A 3 -8.43 -6.63 -2.82
C THR A 3 -8.84 -7.19 -1.46
N SER A 4 -8.38 -6.56 -0.40
CA SER A 4 -8.68 -6.96 0.98
C SER A 4 -9.73 -6.01 1.56
N ILE A 5 -10.73 -6.58 2.23
CA ILE A 5 -11.74 -5.84 2.98
C ILE A 5 -11.51 -6.15 4.45
N VAL A 6 -11.38 -5.10 5.25
CA VAL A 6 -10.98 -5.19 6.65
C VAL A 6 -12.03 -4.51 7.53
N ALA A 7 -12.45 -5.18 8.59
CA ALA A 7 -13.20 -4.56 9.67
C ALA A 7 -12.24 -4.15 10.79
N THR A 8 -12.27 -2.89 11.20
CA THR A 8 -11.48 -2.38 12.33
C THR A 8 -12.39 -1.76 13.39
N ASP A 9 -11.96 -1.82 14.65
CA ASP A 9 -12.58 -1.03 15.71
C ASP A 9 -12.03 0.41 15.76
N LEU A 10 -12.58 1.24 16.64
CA LEU A 10 -12.13 2.62 16.79
C LEU A 10 -10.67 2.71 17.25
N PHE A 11 -10.13 1.71 17.95
CA PHE A 11 -8.73 1.69 18.37
C PHE A 11 -7.77 1.23 17.25
N GLY A 12 -8.28 0.99 16.03
CA GLY A 12 -7.48 0.49 14.91
C GLY A 12 -7.15 -0.99 15.02
N ARG A 13 -7.84 -1.75 15.88
CA ARG A 13 -7.65 -3.21 15.97
C ARG A 13 -8.45 -3.87 14.87
N THR A 14 -7.79 -4.69 14.08
CA THR A 14 -8.42 -5.55 13.07
C THR A 14 -9.31 -6.59 13.75
N LEU A 15 -10.60 -6.59 13.37
CA LEU A 15 -11.59 -7.55 13.84
C LEU A 15 -11.72 -8.75 12.90
N ASP A 16 -11.57 -8.51 11.60
CA ASP A 16 -11.69 -9.53 10.55
C ASP A 16 -11.12 -9.00 9.22
N VAL A 17 -10.69 -9.92 8.35
CA VAL A 17 -10.13 -9.64 7.04
C VAL A 17 -10.63 -10.67 6.04
N VAL A 18 -11.06 -10.22 4.87
CA VAL A 18 -11.30 -11.09 3.72
C VAL A 18 -10.52 -10.60 2.51
N GLU A 19 -9.87 -11.53 1.82
CA GLU A 19 -9.22 -11.25 0.54
C GLU A 19 -10.07 -11.79 -0.61
N THR A 20 -10.20 -10.98 -1.65
CA THR A 20 -10.91 -11.34 -2.87
C THR A 20 -10.05 -11.02 -4.08
N PRO A 21 -10.15 -11.77 -5.19
CA PRO A 21 -9.49 -11.39 -6.43
C PRO A 21 -9.96 -9.99 -6.86
N THR A 22 -9.01 -9.11 -7.20
CA THR A 22 -9.37 -7.79 -7.75
C THR A 22 -10.17 -8.00 -9.04
N PRO A 23 -11.39 -7.45 -9.16
CA PRO A 23 -12.21 -7.61 -10.35
C PRO A 23 -11.49 -7.16 -11.61
N ARG A 24 -11.70 -7.91 -12.70
CA ARG A 24 -11.19 -7.59 -14.05
C ARG A 24 -12.33 -7.03 -14.90
N GLY A 25 -11.98 -6.41 -16.03
CA GLY A 25 -12.93 -5.85 -16.97
C GLY A 25 -12.90 -4.33 -16.97
N THR A 26 -13.99 -3.71 -17.42
CA THR A 26 -14.11 -2.24 -17.48
C THR A 26 -14.11 -1.63 -16.08
N GLN A 27 -13.63 -0.39 -15.97
CA GLN A 27 -13.60 0.38 -14.72
C GLN A 27 -14.96 0.33 -13.98
N ASN A 28 -16.06 0.63 -14.67
CA ASN A 28 -17.39 0.68 -14.06
C ASN A 28 -17.84 -0.70 -13.52
N ALA A 29 -17.60 -1.77 -14.28
CA ALA A 29 -17.95 -3.13 -13.84
C ALA A 29 -17.10 -3.56 -12.64
N ALA A 30 -15.81 -3.23 -12.63
CA ALA A 30 -14.92 -3.53 -11.54
C ALA A 30 -15.31 -2.79 -10.25
N LEU A 31 -15.61 -1.48 -10.34
CA LEU A 31 -16.09 -0.69 -9.20
C LEU A 31 -17.42 -1.20 -8.65
N ALA A 32 -18.38 -1.54 -9.52
CA ALA A 32 -19.66 -2.12 -9.09
C ALA A 32 -19.47 -3.46 -8.37
N SER A 33 -18.55 -4.31 -8.85
CA SER A 33 -18.21 -5.59 -8.22
C SER A 33 -17.55 -5.41 -6.85
N LEU A 34 -16.64 -4.44 -6.72
CA LEU A 34 -16.02 -4.07 -5.44
C LEU A 34 -17.06 -3.56 -4.44
N ALA A 35 -17.94 -2.66 -4.87
CA ALA A 35 -19.03 -2.13 -4.05
C ALA A 35 -20.00 -3.23 -3.59
N GLY A 36 -20.38 -4.14 -4.49
CA GLY A 36 -21.20 -5.30 -4.15
C GLY A 36 -20.52 -6.24 -3.15
N SER A 37 -19.20 -6.44 -3.28
CA SER A 37 -18.41 -7.26 -2.35
C SER A 37 -18.31 -6.61 -0.97
N ALA A 38 -18.06 -5.30 -0.90
CA ALA A 38 -18.05 -4.55 0.34
C ALA A 38 -19.43 -4.55 1.03
N ARG A 39 -20.52 -4.41 0.28
CA ARG A 39 -21.89 -4.49 0.82
C ARG A 39 -22.21 -5.87 1.41
N ARG A 40 -21.84 -6.95 0.70
CA ARG A 40 -21.98 -8.33 1.21
C ARG A 40 -21.13 -8.58 2.44
N TYR A 41 -19.95 -7.98 2.51
CA TYR A 41 -19.10 -8.08 3.69
C TYR A 41 -19.71 -7.37 4.89
N LEU A 42 -20.19 -6.13 4.70
CA LEU A 42 -20.84 -5.32 5.73
C LEU A 42 -22.10 -5.98 6.30
N SER A 43 -22.90 -6.68 5.48
CA SER A 43 -24.12 -7.33 5.97
C SER A 43 -23.87 -8.44 7.00
N ARG A 44 -22.63 -8.94 7.13
CA ARG A 44 -22.23 -9.91 8.16
C ARG A 44 -22.17 -9.29 9.56
N TRP A 45 -22.09 -7.96 9.67
CA TRP A 45 -21.83 -7.22 10.91
C TRP A 45 -23.10 -6.71 11.60
N HIS A 46 -24.16 -7.54 11.68
CA HIS A 46 -25.48 -7.12 12.18
C HIS A 46 -25.52 -6.64 13.66
N ARG A 47 -24.51 -6.95 14.48
CA ARG A 47 -24.39 -6.49 15.88
C ARG A 47 -23.43 -5.32 16.07
N ARG A 48 -22.90 -4.75 14.98
CA ARG A 48 -21.98 -3.61 15.01
C ARG A 48 -22.52 -2.52 14.11
N ARG A 49 -22.12 -1.28 14.39
CA ARG A 49 -22.48 -0.12 13.56
C ARG A 49 -21.26 0.28 12.73
N PRO A 50 -21.27 0.12 11.40
CA PRO A 50 -20.25 0.71 10.55
C PRO A 50 -20.41 2.24 10.57
N LEU A 51 -19.29 2.96 10.68
CA LEU A 51 -19.28 4.41 10.82
C LEU A 51 -18.69 5.10 9.60
N TRP A 52 -17.68 4.48 9.00
CA TRP A 52 -16.87 5.06 7.93
C TRP A 52 -16.25 3.94 7.10
N VAL A 53 -15.95 4.23 5.84
CA VAL A 53 -15.20 3.34 4.94
C VAL A 53 -13.91 4.02 4.52
N GLY A 54 -12.79 3.34 4.67
CA GLY A 54 -11.48 3.78 4.20
C GLY A 54 -11.02 2.94 3.03
N VAL A 55 -10.52 3.58 1.98
CA VAL A 55 -9.95 2.92 0.81
C VAL A 55 -8.50 3.36 0.65
N ALA A 56 -7.58 2.41 0.75
CA ALA A 56 -6.18 2.60 0.45
C ALA A 56 -5.85 1.92 -0.89
N ALA A 57 -5.36 2.67 -1.87
CA ALA A 57 -5.10 2.16 -3.21
C ALA A 57 -3.76 2.62 -3.78
N GLY A 58 -3.18 1.82 -4.68
CA GLY A 58 -2.14 2.22 -5.62
C GLY A 58 -2.65 3.26 -6.63
N GLY A 59 -1.73 3.92 -7.32
CA GLY A 59 -2.05 4.92 -8.34
C GLY A 59 -2.06 6.35 -7.80
N VAL A 60 -2.61 7.26 -8.59
CA VAL A 60 -2.70 8.70 -8.27
C VAL A 60 -4.09 8.96 -7.70
N VAL A 61 -4.16 9.28 -6.42
CA VAL A 61 -5.41 9.48 -5.68
C VAL A 61 -5.65 10.96 -5.47
N ASP A 62 -6.79 11.46 -5.94
CA ASP A 62 -7.35 12.70 -5.45
C ASP A 62 -8.19 12.39 -4.19
N SER A 63 -7.60 12.66 -3.03
CA SER A 63 -8.22 12.37 -1.73
C SER A 63 -9.39 13.32 -1.43
N ALA A 64 -9.48 14.47 -2.09
CA ALA A 64 -10.55 15.44 -1.87
C ALA A 64 -11.84 15.03 -2.58
N SER A 65 -11.74 14.58 -3.83
CA SER A 65 -12.90 14.10 -4.61
C SER A 65 -13.17 12.60 -4.44
N GLY A 66 -12.16 11.82 -4.03
CA GLY A 66 -12.21 10.37 -3.97
C GLY A 66 -12.03 9.68 -5.34
N TYR A 67 -11.41 10.37 -6.30
CA TYR A 67 -11.10 9.86 -7.63
C TYR A 67 -9.70 9.24 -7.68
N LEU A 68 -9.50 8.29 -8.60
CA LEU A 68 -8.26 7.53 -8.72
C LEU A 68 -7.90 7.27 -10.19
N ASP A 69 -6.66 7.57 -10.56
CA ASP A 69 -6.01 7.03 -11.75
C ASP A 69 -5.14 5.83 -11.38
N HIS A 70 -5.28 4.72 -12.11
CA HIS A 70 -4.50 3.52 -11.84
C HIS A 70 -4.11 2.80 -13.14
N ALA A 71 -2.92 3.12 -13.66
CA ALA A 71 -2.41 2.58 -14.93
C ALA A 71 -2.48 1.04 -15.02
N ARG A 72 -2.05 0.32 -13.98
CA ARG A 72 -2.10 -1.16 -13.93
C ARG A 72 -3.51 -1.76 -14.00
N LEU A 73 -4.52 -1.03 -13.54
CA LEU A 73 -5.93 -1.43 -13.61
C LEU A 73 -6.61 -0.90 -14.89
N GLY A 74 -5.94 -0.05 -15.65
CA GLY A 74 -6.52 0.66 -16.80
C GLY A 74 -7.60 1.66 -16.38
N TRP A 75 -7.47 2.22 -15.17
CA TRP A 75 -8.44 3.16 -14.63
C TRP A 75 -7.97 4.59 -14.82
N SER A 76 -8.89 5.47 -15.19
CA SER A 76 -8.68 6.91 -15.26
C SER A 76 -9.90 7.65 -14.73
N GLU A 77 -9.65 8.66 -13.89
CA GLU A 77 -10.67 9.46 -13.20
C GLU A 77 -11.75 8.55 -12.58
N ALA A 78 -11.33 7.46 -11.95
CA ALA A 78 -12.25 6.45 -11.42
C ALA A 78 -12.93 6.96 -10.16
N PRO A 79 -14.28 7.05 -10.12
CA PRO A 79 -15.02 7.62 -8.99
C PRO A 79 -15.15 6.60 -7.83
N VAL A 80 -14.03 6.13 -7.30
CA VAL A 80 -13.96 5.09 -6.26
C VAL A 80 -14.74 5.52 -5.01
N GLY A 81 -14.47 6.72 -4.50
CA GLY A 81 -15.12 7.30 -3.34
C GLY A 81 -16.63 7.44 -3.55
N PRO A 82 -17.09 8.18 -4.57
CA PRO A 82 -18.52 8.36 -4.86
C PRO A 82 -19.28 7.04 -5.01
N VAL A 83 -18.78 6.10 -5.82
CA VAL A 83 -19.46 4.82 -6.08
C VAL A 83 -19.59 3.98 -4.80
N LEU A 84 -18.54 3.88 -3.99
CA LEU A 84 -18.62 3.15 -2.72
C LEU A 84 -19.51 3.87 -1.71
N ALA A 85 -19.50 5.20 -1.69
CA ALA A 85 -20.27 5.97 -0.73
C ALA A 85 -21.78 5.86 -1.00
N GLU A 86 -22.17 5.83 -2.28
CA GLU A 86 -23.54 5.57 -2.72
C GLU A 86 -23.95 4.13 -2.40
N ALA A 87 -23.17 3.14 -2.86
CA ALA A 87 -23.54 1.73 -2.75
C ALA A 87 -23.59 1.21 -1.30
N LEU A 88 -22.82 1.82 -0.40
CA LEU A 88 -22.72 1.40 1.01
C LEU A 88 -23.54 2.29 1.95
N GLY A 89 -24.02 3.46 1.49
CA GLY A 89 -24.72 4.42 2.34
C GLY A 89 -23.85 4.98 3.48
N LEU A 90 -22.52 5.00 3.30
CA LEU A 90 -21.55 5.40 4.30
C LEU A 90 -20.64 6.51 3.77
N PRO A 91 -20.10 7.36 4.65
CA PRO A 91 -18.99 8.23 4.26
C PRO A 91 -17.77 7.40 3.87
N VAL A 92 -17.07 7.83 2.82
CA VAL A 92 -15.87 7.17 2.29
C VAL A 92 -14.72 8.15 2.26
N SER A 93 -13.55 7.71 2.70
CA SER A 93 -12.28 8.38 2.47
C SER A 93 -11.40 7.49 1.59
N VAL A 94 -10.72 8.10 0.62
CA VAL A 94 -9.79 7.43 -0.28
C VAL A 94 -8.42 8.07 -0.10
N ALA A 95 -7.37 7.25 0.01
CA ALA A 95 -6.00 7.73 0.09
C ALA A 95 -5.04 6.81 -0.68
N SER A 96 -3.87 7.35 -1.03
CA SER A 96 -2.75 6.54 -1.48
C SER A 96 -2.39 5.50 -0.41
N HIS A 97 -2.08 4.28 -0.84
CA HIS A 97 -1.66 3.23 0.09
C HIS A 97 -0.36 3.57 0.84
N VAL A 98 0.51 4.41 0.27
CA VAL A 98 1.77 4.80 0.93
C VAL A 98 1.51 5.86 2.00
N ASP A 99 0.64 6.83 1.72
CA ASP A 99 0.17 7.79 2.72
C ASP A 99 -0.60 7.09 3.83
N ALA A 100 -1.41 6.09 3.48
CA ALA A 100 -2.13 5.26 4.45
C ALA A 100 -1.16 4.45 5.34
N MET A 101 -0.07 3.92 4.78
CA MET A 101 1.01 3.28 5.55
C MET A 101 1.66 4.27 6.51
N ALA A 102 2.01 5.47 6.05
CA ALA A 102 2.59 6.52 6.90
C ALA A 102 1.62 6.91 8.02
N GLY A 103 0.34 7.08 7.70
CA GLY A 103 -0.71 7.35 8.68
C GLY A 103 -0.85 6.23 9.71
N ALA A 104 -0.72 4.97 9.30
CA ALA A 104 -0.77 3.83 10.21
C ALA A 104 0.41 3.81 11.17
N GLU A 105 1.63 4.10 10.69
CA GLU A 105 2.81 4.23 11.55
C GLU A 105 2.65 5.38 12.56
N LEU A 106 2.09 6.51 12.14
CA LEU A 106 1.86 7.66 13.02
C LEU A 106 0.77 7.40 14.09
N LEU A 107 -0.34 6.77 13.70
CA LEU A 107 -1.50 6.60 14.58
C LEU A 107 -1.43 5.34 15.44
N LEU A 108 -0.91 4.25 14.87
CA LEU A 108 -0.99 2.91 15.44
C LEU A 108 0.40 2.27 15.67
N GLY A 109 1.46 2.87 15.14
CA GLY A 109 2.83 2.39 15.35
C GLY A 109 3.21 2.39 16.84
N VAL A 110 4.09 1.46 17.22
CA VAL A 110 4.61 1.40 18.59
C VAL A 110 5.25 2.75 18.91
N ARG A 111 4.66 3.49 19.85
CA ARG A 111 5.13 4.80 20.34
C ARG A 111 6.56 4.68 20.83
N ARG A 112 7.54 4.83 19.93
CA ARG A 112 8.84 5.35 20.30
C ARG A 112 8.69 6.85 20.49
N PRO A 113 9.48 7.47 21.37
CA PRO A 113 9.54 8.92 21.45
C PRO A 113 10.20 9.44 20.16
N SER A 114 9.49 9.42 19.04
CA SER A 114 9.87 10.24 17.89
C SER A 114 9.53 11.67 18.26
N THR A 115 10.50 12.54 18.02
CA THR A 115 10.32 13.98 18.13
C THR A 115 9.08 14.32 17.31
N GLN A 116 8.01 14.80 17.95
CA GLN A 116 6.79 15.26 17.26
C GLN A 116 7.09 16.35 16.20
N THR A 117 8.34 16.81 16.14
CA THR A 117 8.91 17.83 15.29
C THR A 117 9.80 17.28 14.16
N GLY A 118 9.99 15.96 14.03
CA GLY A 118 10.87 15.35 13.03
C GLY A 118 10.23 15.12 11.66
N THR A 119 11.06 14.76 10.68
CA THR A 119 10.66 14.33 9.34
C THR A 119 10.86 12.83 9.17
N SER A 120 9.84 12.10 8.72
CA SER A 120 9.93 10.67 8.43
C SER A 120 9.67 10.40 6.95
N LEU A 121 10.52 9.57 6.33
CA LEU A 121 10.32 9.06 4.97
C LEU A 121 9.82 7.63 5.04
N TYR A 122 8.71 7.36 4.37
CA TYR A 122 8.15 6.02 4.20
C TYR A 122 8.34 5.61 2.74
N VAL A 123 8.94 4.47 2.49
CA VAL A 123 9.10 3.89 1.15
C VAL A 123 8.37 2.57 1.10
N TYR A 124 7.49 2.41 0.12
CA TYR A 124 6.74 1.18 -0.08
C TYR A 124 7.15 0.49 -1.38
N ALA A 125 7.31 -0.83 -1.34
CA ALA A 125 7.46 -1.65 -2.53
C ALA A 125 6.73 -3.00 -2.44
N ARG A 126 5.96 -3.30 -3.49
CA ARG A 126 5.41 -4.63 -3.80
C ARG A 126 5.17 -4.72 -5.31
N GLU A 127 3.91 -4.60 -5.73
CA GLU A 127 3.46 -4.54 -7.12
C GLU A 127 3.46 -3.08 -7.61
N THR A 128 3.16 -2.16 -6.68
CA THR A 128 3.35 -0.73 -6.82
C THR A 128 4.58 -0.32 -6.00
N VAL A 129 5.18 0.79 -6.37
CA VAL A 129 6.19 1.47 -5.54
C VAL A 129 5.78 2.91 -5.31
N GLY A 130 6.12 3.45 -4.16
CA GLY A 130 5.81 4.83 -3.82
C GLY A 130 6.51 5.26 -2.55
N TYR A 131 6.37 6.54 -2.22
CA TYR A 131 6.88 7.10 -0.98
C TYR A 131 5.84 8.02 -0.35
N ALA A 132 5.98 8.26 0.94
CA ALA A 132 5.26 9.29 1.67
C ALA A 132 6.20 10.00 2.63
N LEU A 133 5.94 11.27 2.89
CA LEU A 133 6.64 12.05 3.89
C LEU A 133 5.71 12.34 5.06
N SER A 134 6.23 12.25 6.28
CA SER A 134 5.60 12.89 7.43
C SER A 134 6.46 14.04 7.92
N ILE A 135 5.83 15.17 8.18
CA ILE A 135 6.46 16.37 8.72
C ILE A 135 5.65 16.79 9.95
N GLY A 136 6.30 16.90 11.10
CA GLY A 136 5.63 17.34 12.34
C GLY A 136 4.49 16.42 12.77
N GLY A 137 4.66 15.10 12.63
CA GLY A 137 3.66 14.10 13.01
C GLY A 137 2.42 14.05 12.10
N ARG A 138 2.47 14.66 10.92
CA ARG A 138 1.38 14.65 9.93
C ARG A 138 1.89 14.09 8.62
N VAL A 139 1.10 13.27 7.93
CA VAL A 139 1.40 12.88 6.55
C VAL A 139 1.30 14.12 5.67
N HIS A 140 2.38 14.42 4.95
CA HIS A 140 2.46 15.54 4.03
C HIS A 140 2.10 15.08 2.63
N SER A 141 0.94 15.53 2.14
CA SER A 141 0.55 15.40 0.74
C SER A 141 0.41 16.81 0.14
N PRO A 142 1.09 17.11 -0.97
CA PRO A 142 0.87 18.33 -1.74
C PRO A 142 -0.59 18.47 -2.22
N SER A 143 -0.98 19.70 -2.58
CA SER A 143 -2.31 19.99 -3.14
C SER A 143 -2.58 19.29 -4.48
N SER A 144 -1.53 18.98 -5.24
CA SER A 144 -1.58 18.20 -6.47
C SER A 144 -1.62 16.68 -6.24
N GLY A 145 -1.76 16.23 -4.99
CA GLY A 145 -1.76 14.82 -4.62
C GLY A 145 -0.37 14.28 -4.22
N PRO A 146 -0.30 12.97 -3.88
CA PRO A 146 0.92 12.35 -3.38
C PRO A 146 2.01 12.25 -4.45
N GLY A 147 3.27 12.33 -4.02
CA GLY A 147 4.42 12.12 -4.90
C GLY A 147 4.56 10.66 -5.36
N THR A 148 5.35 10.43 -6.41
CA THR A 148 5.66 9.08 -6.89
C THR A 148 7.14 8.91 -7.22
N ILE A 149 7.62 7.67 -7.07
CA ILE A 149 8.96 7.21 -7.46
C ILE A 149 8.90 6.12 -8.52
N ALA A 150 7.70 5.78 -9.01
CA ALA A 150 7.48 4.64 -9.89
C ALA A 150 8.29 4.70 -11.20
N ALA A 151 8.50 5.91 -11.71
CA ALA A 151 9.21 6.16 -12.95
C ALA A 151 10.70 6.52 -12.78
N LEU A 152 11.26 6.44 -11.56
CA LEU A 152 12.69 6.69 -11.35
C LEU A 152 13.51 5.75 -12.22
N PRO A 153 14.53 6.26 -12.94
CA PRO A 153 15.39 5.42 -13.76
C PRO A 153 16.21 4.51 -12.87
N VAL A 154 16.24 3.21 -13.21
CA VAL A 154 17.04 2.21 -12.50
C VAL A 154 17.73 1.29 -13.48
N SER A 155 18.87 0.74 -13.06
CA SER A 155 19.57 -0.30 -13.81
C SER A 155 19.41 -1.63 -13.08
N SER A 156 19.11 -2.67 -13.85
CA SER A 156 19.05 -4.05 -13.38
C SER A 156 19.62 -4.98 -14.44
N GLU A 157 20.43 -5.93 -14.01
CA GLU A 157 21.05 -6.94 -14.87
C GLU A 157 20.21 -8.22 -14.95
N LEU A 158 19.46 -8.53 -13.89
CA LEU A 158 18.73 -9.81 -13.78
C LEU A 158 17.21 -9.66 -13.84
N LEU A 159 16.67 -8.55 -13.33
CA LEU A 159 15.26 -8.23 -13.41
C LEU A 159 14.97 -7.46 -14.70
N GLY A 160 13.86 -7.81 -15.33
CA GLY A 160 13.37 -7.11 -16.51
C GLY A 160 12.70 -5.78 -16.19
N GLY A 161 11.78 -5.38 -17.07
CA GLY A 161 11.02 -4.14 -16.95
C GLY A 161 11.44 -3.12 -18.00
N THR A 162 11.13 -1.85 -17.73
CA THR A 162 11.34 -0.75 -18.68
C THR A 162 12.45 0.21 -18.24
N GLY A 163 13.35 -0.24 -17.36
CA GLY A 163 14.36 0.60 -16.71
C GLY A 163 13.77 1.65 -15.76
N LYS A 164 12.52 1.43 -15.30
CA LYS A 164 11.83 2.30 -14.33
C LYS A 164 11.62 1.51 -13.05
N LEU A 165 11.77 2.17 -11.90
CA LEU A 165 11.78 1.51 -10.58
C LEU A 165 10.62 0.54 -10.40
N GLU A 166 9.39 0.97 -10.66
CA GLU A 166 8.21 0.14 -10.43
C GLU A 166 8.18 -1.11 -11.32
N SER A 167 8.50 -0.95 -12.61
CA SER A 167 8.46 -2.06 -13.56
C SER A 167 9.61 -3.04 -13.36
N THR A 168 10.68 -2.63 -12.68
CA THR A 168 11.85 -3.47 -12.39
C THR A 168 11.73 -4.21 -11.06
N VAL A 169 11.20 -3.58 -10.01
CA VAL A 169 11.13 -4.20 -8.66
C VAL A 169 9.75 -4.75 -8.30
N SER A 170 8.82 -4.80 -9.24
CA SER A 170 7.50 -5.40 -9.01
C SER A 170 7.56 -6.92 -8.80
N ASP A 171 6.54 -7.50 -8.16
CA ASP A 171 6.41 -8.95 -8.05
C ASP A 171 6.36 -9.59 -9.44
N GLU A 172 5.68 -8.96 -10.40
CA GLU A 172 5.61 -9.45 -11.79
C GLU A 172 6.97 -9.46 -12.50
N ALA A 173 7.86 -8.49 -12.21
CA ALA A 173 9.21 -8.46 -12.78
C ALA A 173 10.05 -9.66 -12.32
N VAL A 174 9.99 -9.97 -11.01
CA VAL A 174 10.65 -11.15 -10.43
C VAL A 174 10.06 -12.43 -11.00
N LEU A 175 8.74 -12.53 -11.10
CA LEU A 175 8.07 -13.70 -11.67
C LEU A 175 8.42 -13.92 -13.14
N THR A 176 8.45 -12.86 -13.93
CA THR A 176 8.83 -12.94 -15.35
C THR A 176 10.26 -13.47 -15.50
N ALA A 177 11.21 -12.95 -14.72
CA ALA A 177 12.59 -13.43 -14.73
C ALA A 177 12.70 -14.88 -14.24
N ALA A 178 11.98 -15.24 -13.17
CA ALA A 178 11.99 -16.60 -12.62
C ALA A 178 11.41 -17.64 -13.59
N ARG A 179 10.34 -17.29 -14.32
CA ARG A 179 9.76 -18.15 -15.37
C ARG A 179 10.73 -18.32 -16.54
N ALA A 180 11.37 -17.23 -16.98
CA ALA A 180 12.36 -17.27 -18.06
C ALA A 180 13.54 -18.19 -17.71
N GLN A 181 13.97 -18.19 -16.45
CA GLN A 181 15.04 -19.07 -15.93
C GLN A 181 14.54 -20.46 -15.51
N ARG A 182 13.25 -20.79 -15.69
CA ARG A 182 12.61 -22.06 -15.29
C ARG A 182 12.77 -22.41 -13.80
N ILE A 183 12.93 -21.41 -12.94
CA ILE A 183 12.95 -21.55 -11.48
C ILE A 183 11.55 -21.95 -10.97
N ILE A 184 10.52 -21.41 -11.62
CA ILE A 184 9.12 -21.74 -11.38
C ILE A 184 8.43 -22.08 -12.73
N PRO A 185 7.30 -22.80 -12.71
CA PRO A 185 6.50 -23.06 -13.91
C PRO A 185 6.02 -21.76 -14.58
N ALA A 186 5.84 -21.80 -15.90
CA ALA A 186 5.34 -20.66 -16.68
C ALA A 186 3.93 -20.23 -16.25
N ASP A 187 3.10 -21.19 -15.85
CA ASP A 187 1.71 -21.00 -15.44
C ASP A 187 1.30 -21.95 -14.30
N GLY A 188 0.03 -21.85 -13.89
CA GLY A 188 -0.53 -22.70 -12.83
C GLY A 188 -0.27 -22.21 -11.40
N PRO A 189 -0.76 -22.96 -10.39
CA PRO A 189 -0.82 -22.52 -9.00
C PRO A 189 0.56 -22.36 -8.34
N ALA A 190 1.59 -23.01 -8.89
CA ALA A 190 2.97 -22.87 -8.42
C ALA A 190 3.69 -21.64 -9.01
N SER A 191 3.13 -20.95 -10.01
CA SER A 191 3.73 -19.78 -10.65
C SER A 191 3.49 -18.49 -9.84
N THR A 192 4.00 -18.47 -8.61
CA THR A 192 3.75 -17.42 -7.60
C THR A 192 5.04 -16.97 -6.93
N LEU A 193 5.02 -15.76 -6.35
CA LEU A 193 6.19 -15.21 -5.67
C LEU A 193 6.58 -16.10 -4.48
N ALA A 194 5.60 -16.64 -3.76
CA ALA A 194 5.81 -17.60 -2.68
C ALA A 194 6.64 -18.82 -3.10
N SER A 195 6.49 -19.30 -4.35
CA SER A 195 7.33 -20.39 -4.87
C SER A 195 8.77 -19.95 -5.15
N VAL A 196 8.99 -18.72 -5.63
CA VAL A 196 10.34 -18.15 -5.80
C VAL A 196 11.03 -18.01 -4.45
N LEU A 197 10.33 -17.46 -3.45
CA LEU A 197 10.85 -17.34 -2.08
C LEU A 197 11.18 -18.71 -1.48
N ARG A 198 10.32 -19.71 -1.70
CA ARG A 198 10.58 -21.09 -1.26
C ARG A 198 11.81 -21.69 -1.94
N ALA A 199 11.98 -21.46 -3.25
CA ALA A 199 13.17 -21.92 -3.97
C ALA A 199 14.45 -21.25 -3.44
N ALA A 200 14.42 -19.94 -3.18
CA ALA A 200 15.56 -19.22 -2.61
C ALA A 200 15.96 -19.76 -1.23
N ARG A 201 14.97 -19.96 -0.34
CA ARG A 201 15.19 -20.57 0.99
C ARG A 201 15.66 -22.03 0.90
N GLY A 202 15.28 -22.73 -0.17
CA GLY A 202 15.77 -24.08 -0.49
C GLY A 202 17.17 -24.11 -1.10
N GLY A 203 17.85 -22.96 -1.21
CA GLY A 203 19.22 -22.88 -1.73
C GLY A 203 19.35 -22.75 -3.24
N HIS A 204 18.25 -22.48 -3.97
CA HIS A 204 18.34 -22.27 -5.42
C HIS A 204 19.03 -20.94 -5.76
N ASP A 205 20.22 -21.00 -6.34
CA ASP A 205 21.06 -19.82 -6.62
C ASP A 205 20.38 -18.78 -7.51
N GLY A 206 19.74 -19.20 -8.60
CA GLY A 206 18.98 -18.28 -9.47
C GLY A 206 17.88 -17.52 -8.73
N ALA A 207 17.13 -18.19 -7.84
CA ALA A 207 16.08 -17.53 -7.06
C ALA A 207 16.67 -16.52 -6.07
N ARG A 208 17.78 -16.88 -5.40
CA ARG A 208 18.52 -15.96 -4.52
C ARG A 208 19.04 -14.75 -5.29
N ALA A 209 19.59 -14.94 -6.49
CA ALA A 209 20.13 -13.88 -7.32
C ALA A 209 19.04 -12.88 -7.75
N LEU A 210 17.85 -13.34 -8.15
CA LEU A 210 16.73 -12.46 -8.49
C LEU A 210 16.26 -11.61 -7.31
N LEU A 211 16.18 -12.20 -6.11
CA LEU A 211 15.78 -11.48 -4.90
C LEU A 211 16.89 -10.50 -4.43
N ALA A 212 18.15 -10.90 -4.57
CA ALA A 212 19.30 -10.04 -4.30
C ALA A 212 19.34 -8.82 -5.22
N GLU A 213 19.06 -9.01 -6.52
CA GLU A 213 18.98 -7.91 -7.48
C GLU A 213 17.82 -6.95 -7.14
N ARG A 214 16.66 -7.49 -6.74
CA ARG A 214 15.54 -6.67 -6.28
C ARG A 214 15.95 -5.83 -5.07
N ALA A 215 16.63 -6.44 -4.10
CA ALA A 215 17.10 -5.78 -2.90
C ALA A 215 18.12 -4.68 -3.21
N ARG A 216 19.07 -4.93 -4.12
CA ARG A 216 20.06 -3.95 -4.58
C ARG A 216 19.39 -2.70 -5.17
N VAL A 217 18.48 -2.89 -6.14
CA VAL A 217 17.77 -1.79 -6.81
C VAL A 217 16.91 -1.00 -5.82
N LEU A 218 16.24 -1.68 -4.88
CA LEU A 218 15.47 -1.02 -3.84
C LEU A 218 16.36 -0.21 -2.88
N GLY A 219 17.47 -0.77 -2.42
CA GLY A 219 18.43 -0.07 -1.54
C GLY A 219 19.00 1.19 -2.18
N GLU A 220 19.37 1.12 -3.47
CA GLU A 220 19.83 2.28 -4.24
C GLU A 220 18.75 3.36 -4.40
N ALA A 221 17.51 2.96 -4.65
CA ALA A 221 16.39 3.90 -4.76
C ALA A 221 16.09 4.58 -3.42
N VAL A 222 16.12 3.82 -2.32
CA VAL A 222 15.95 4.37 -0.96
C VAL A 222 17.09 5.33 -0.62
N ALA A 223 18.33 5.03 -1.01
CA ALA A 223 19.47 5.92 -0.81
C ALA A 223 19.30 7.26 -1.53
N LEU A 224 18.84 7.22 -2.79
CA LEU A 224 18.57 8.42 -3.57
C LEU A 224 17.52 9.32 -2.87
N LEU A 225 16.41 8.73 -2.42
CA LEU A 225 15.37 9.50 -1.73
C LEU A 225 15.87 10.06 -0.39
N ARG A 226 16.66 9.28 0.33
CA ARG A 226 17.29 9.73 1.57
C ARG A 226 18.23 10.91 1.30
N ASP A 227 19.04 10.87 0.25
CA ASP A 227 20.00 11.94 -0.06
C ASP A 227 19.28 13.23 -0.50
N MET A 228 18.13 13.10 -1.17
CA MET A 228 17.31 14.24 -1.59
C MET A 228 16.51 14.87 -0.45
N LEU A 229 15.94 14.05 0.44
CA LEU A 229 14.95 14.49 1.44
C LEU A 229 15.52 14.59 2.87
N ASN A 230 16.64 13.90 3.13
CA ASN A 230 17.36 13.83 4.40
C ASN A 230 16.47 13.75 5.65
N PRO A 231 15.65 12.67 5.78
CA PRO A 231 14.73 12.52 6.90
C PRO A 231 15.42 12.14 8.22
N ASP A 232 14.74 12.38 9.33
CA ASP A 232 15.14 11.92 10.67
C ASP A 232 14.87 10.43 10.89
N ASP A 233 13.78 9.90 10.31
CA ASP A 233 13.39 8.48 10.35
C ASP A 233 13.15 7.95 8.94
N LEU A 234 13.58 6.71 8.68
CA LEU A 234 13.47 6.05 7.38
C LEU A 234 12.81 4.69 7.55
N VAL A 235 11.62 4.54 6.98
CA VAL A 235 10.77 3.36 7.14
C VAL A 235 10.49 2.74 5.79
N VAL A 236 10.72 1.44 5.65
CA VAL A 236 10.36 0.66 4.47
C VAL A 236 9.21 -0.29 4.76
N GLY A 237 8.37 -0.55 3.75
CA GLY A 237 7.22 -1.42 3.91
C GLY A 237 6.71 -2.00 2.59
N GLY A 238 5.82 -2.98 2.71
CA GLY A 238 5.40 -3.79 1.58
C GLY A 238 6.24 -5.05 1.44
N GLN A 239 5.65 -6.03 0.77
CA GLN A 239 6.12 -7.42 0.71
C GLN A 239 7.50 -7.58 0.08
N ALA A 240 7.95 -6.61 -0.74
CA ALA A 240 9.30 -6.61 -1.27
C ALA A 240 10.36 -6.54 -0.16
N PHE A 241 10.03 -5.94 0.99
CA PHE A 241 10.89 -5.88 2.18
C PHE A 241 10.49 -6.91 3.25
N THR A 242 9.20 -7.25 3.37
CA THR A 242 8.68 -8.00 4.53
C THR A 242 8.51 -9.51 4.31
N GLU A 243 8.35 -10.00 3.07
CA GLU A 243 8.17 -11.45 2.82
C GLU A 243 9.48 -12.24 2.77
N TYR A 244 10.59 -11.54 2.55
CA TYR A 244 11.95 -12.09 2.54
C TYR A 244 12.89 -11.24 3.41
N PRO A 245 12.74 -11.28 4.76
CA PRO A 245 13.57 -10.48 5.67
C PRO A 245 15.07 -10.72 5.51
N GLU A 246 15.47 -11.91 5.05
CA GLU A 246 16.86 -12.26 4.75
C GLU A 246 17.47 -11.38 3.64
N GLY A 247 16.63 -10.74 2.81
CA GLY A 247 17.05 -9.78 1.80
C GLY A 247 17.31 -8.37 2.32
N MET A 248 16.90 -8.03 3.55
CA MET A 248 17.08 -6.67 4.09
C MET A 248 18.55 -6.30 4.27
N GLU A 249 19.41 -7.25 4.60
CA GLU A 249 20.85 -7.01 4.68
C GLU A 249 21.40 -6.51 3.33
N LEU A 250 20.91 -7.05 2.21
CA LEU A 250 21.31 -6.61 0.87
C LEU A 250 20.73 -5.23 0.52
N VAL A 251 19.51 -4.92 0.98
CA VAL A 251 18.92 -3.57 0.85
C VAL A 251 19.79 -2.55 1.58
N GLU A 252 20.18 -2.85 2.82
CA GLU A 252 20.99 -1.98 3.68
C GLU A 252 22.41 -1.81 3.11
N GLN A 253 23.03 -2.89 2.61
CA GLN A 253 24.33 -2.83 1.93
C GLN A 253 24.29 -1.94 0.69
N ALA A 254 23.30 -2.13 -0.19
CA ALA A 254 23.15 -1.31 -1.39
C ALA A 254 22.83 0.15 -1.05
N PHE A 255 22.01 0.38 -0.02
CA PHE A 255 21.72 1.70 0.51
C PHE A 255 23.00 2.42 0.99
N ALA A 256 23.78 1.75 1.84
CA ALA A 256 25.00 2.30 2.42
C ALA A 256 26.09 2.55 1.36
N ALA A 257 26.17 1.70 0.33
CA ALA A 257 27.10 1.87 -0.77
C ALA A 257 26.74 3.05 -1.69
N ARG A 258 25.45 3.39 -1.79
CA ARG A 258 24.94 4.41 -2.71
C ARG A 258 24.83 5.80 -2.10
N THR A 259 24.51 5.88 -0.81
CA THR A 259 24.23 7.15 -0.13
C THR A 259 25.48 8.00 0.06
N VAL A 260 25.36 9.33 -0.05
CA VAL A 260 26.50 10.26 0.11
C VAL A 260 26.56 10.98 1.45
N LEU A 261 25.53 10.88 2.28
CA LEU A 261 25.54 11.45 3.65
C LEU A 261 25.84 10.33 4.69
N GLY A 262 26.05 10.71 5.95
CA GLY A 262 26.42 9.78 7.03
C GLY A 262 25.44 8.63 7.29
N PRO A 263 25.78 7.66 8.16
CA PRO A 263 24.99 6.45 8.38
C PRO A 263 23.55 6.77 8.84
N ARG A 264 22.59 5.99 8.36
CA ARG A 264 21.17 6.05 8.74
C ARG A 264 20.57 4.66 8.71
N ASP A 265 19.89 4.29 9.80
CA ASP A 265 19.21 3.01 9.89
C ASP A 265 17.95 3.00 9.03
N ILE A 266 17.69 1.86 8.37
CA ILE A 266 16.42 1.57 7.71
C ILE A 266 15.57 0.73 8.65
N ARG A 267 14.34 1.16 8.90
CA ARG A 267 13.40 0.39 9.72
C ARG A 267 12.32 -0.25 8.86
N VAL A 268 12.00 -1.51 9.11
CA VAL A 268 10.81 -2.13 8.54
C VAL A 268 9.57 -1.70 9.31
N THR A 269 8.47 -1.43 8.60
CA THR A 269 7.17 -1.09 9.19
C THR A 269 6.74 -2.04 10.32
N ALA A 270 6.14 -1.49 11.37
CA ALA A 270 5.61 -2.25 12.50
C ALA A 270 4.43 -3.17 12.12
N PHE A 271 3.83 -2.96 10.94
CA PHE A 271 2.69 -3.75 10.45
C PHE A 271 3.09 -4.96 9.62
N GLY A 272 4.38 -5.10 9.24
CA GLY A 272 4.87 -6.19 8.40
C GLY A 272 4.00 -6.40 7.16
N ASN A 273 3.58 -7.65 6.92
CA ASN A 273 2.72 -8.02 5.79
C ASN A 273 1.26 -7.53 5.91
N ARG A 274 0.86 -6.92 7.04
CA ARG A 274 -0.49 -6.37 7.27
C ARG A 274 -0.57 -4.87 7.02
N VAL A 275 0.46 -4.27 6.41
CA VAL A 275 0.51 -2.83 6.16
C VAL A 275 -0.66 -2.32 5.32
N GLN A 276 -1.16 -3.12 4.37
CA GLN A 276 -2.34 -2.75 3.57
C GLN A 276 -3.61 -2.73 4.42
N GLU A 277 -3.75 -3.69 5.35
CA GLU A 277 -4.90 -3.77 6.25
C GLU A 277 -4.91 -2.57 7.21
N ALA A 278 -3.76 -2.30 7.83
CA ALA A 278 -3.58 -1.17 8.73
C ALA A 278 -3.80 0.17 8.01
N GLY A 279 -3.28 0.30 6.79
CA GLY A 279 -3.48 1.47 5.95
C GLY A 279 -4.96 1.73 5.66
N ALA A 280 -5.70 0.74 5.15
CA ALA A 280 -7.13 0.90 4.88
C ALA A 280 -7.94 1.24 6.15
N GLY A 281 -7.63 0.59 7.28
CA GLY A 281 -8.22 0.91 8.58
C GLY A 281 -7.98 2.36 8.98
N VAL A 282 -6.74 2.84 8.86
CA VAL A 282 -6.36 4.21 9.19
C VAL A 282 -7.01 5.25 8.29
N VAL A 283 -7.19 4.98 6.99
CA VAL A 283 -7.95 5.87 6.11
C VAL A 283 -9.38 6.03 6.60
N SER A 284 -9.99 4.96 7.14
CA SER A 284 -11.33 5.06 7.74
C SER A 284 -11.34 5.85 9.05
N LEU A 285 -10.32 5.66 9.89
CA LEU A 285 -10.19 6.36 11.18
C LEU A 285 -9.80 7.83 11.02
N GLY A 286 -9.06 8.20 9.98
CA GLY A 286 -8.58 9.57 9.76
C GLY A 286 -9.73 10.58 9.69
N GLY A 287 -10.81 10.24 8.96
CA GLY A 287 -12.02 11.06 8.91
C GLY A 287 -12.73 11.18 10.26
N LEU A 288 -12.72 10.11 11.07
CA LEU A 288 -13.31 10.08 12.41
C LEU A 288 -12.49 10.85 13.44
N TYR A 289 -11.16 10.78 13.37
CA TYR A 289 -10.25 11.38 14.36
C TYR A 289 -9.93 12.84 14.09
N ALA A 290 -9.97 13.28 12.82
CA ALA A 290 -9.76 14.67 12.47
C ALA A 290 -10.93 15.57 12.93
N ASP A 291 -12.17 15.10 12.82
CA ASP A 291 -13.38 15.80 13.27
C ASP A 291 -14.48 14.81 13.71
N PRO A 292 -14.43 14.31 14.95
CA PRO A 292 -15.34 13.27 15.41
C PRO A 292 -16.80 13.74 15.44
N ILE A 293 -17.06 15.02 15.68
CA ILE A 293 -18.43 15.56 15.77
C ILE A 293 -19.05 15.60 14.38
N ALA A 294 -18.37 16.21 13.40
CA ALA A 294 -18.88 16.25 12.04
C ALA A 294 -18.95 14.86 11.40
N ALA A 295 -17.98 13.98 11.72
CA ALA A 295 -18.00 12.62 11.21
C ALA A 295 -19.20 11.81 11.76
N MET A 296 -19.55 11.95 13.04
CA MET A 296 -20.74 11.31 13.61
C MET A 296 -22.05 11.83 13.02
N ARG A 297 -22.16 13.14 12.76
CA ARG A 297 -23.32 13.71 12.06
C ARG A 297 -23.46 13.16 10.65
N ARG A 298 -22.36 13.09 9.88
CA ARG A 298 -22.35 12.52 8.51
C ARG A 298 -22.74 11.05 8.49
N ALA A 299 -22.23 10.27 9.45
CA ALA A 299 -22.55 8.86 9.61
C ALA A 299 -24.01 8.62 10.06
N GLN A 300 -24.69 9.61 10.65
CA GLN A 300 -26.12 9.56 10.95
C GLN A 300 -26.97 9.94 9.72
N LEU A 301 -26.67 11.07 9.08
CA LEU A 301 -27.45 11.59 7.93
C LEU A 301 -27.56 10.61 6.76
N ARG A 302 -26.45 9.96 6.37
CA ARG A 302 -26.47 9.01 5.23
C ARG A 302 -27.29 7.75 5.51
N ARG A 303 -27.50 7.40 6.78
CA ARG A 303 -28.39 6.31 7.18
C ARG A 303 -29.84 6.67 6.87
N ASP A 304 -30.28 7.86 7.27
CA ASP A 304 -31.67 8.28 7.12
C ASP A 304 -32.07 8.34 5.63
N THR A 305 -31.14 8.78 4.77
CA THR A 305 -31.34 8.73 3.30
C THR A 305 -31.34 7.31 2.73
N GLY A 306 -30.56 6.39 3.31
CA GLY A 306 -30.51 4.98 2.88
C GLY A 306 -31.75 4.16 3.28
N VAL A 307 -32.44 4.54 4.36
CA VAL A 307 -33.74 3.95 4.76
C VAL A 307 -34.87 4.48 3.86
N LEU A 308 -34.84 5.75 3.49
CA LEU A 308 -35.85 6.38 2.63
C LEU A 308 -35.80 5.91 1.17
N GLY A 309 -34.64 5.47 0.66
CA GLY A 309 -34.48 4.96 -0.70
C GLY A 309 -34.76 3.46 -0.88
N ALA A 310 -35.05 2.73 0.20
CA ALA A 310 -35.37 1.30 0.19
C ALA A 310 -36.85 1.00 0.52
N SER A 311 -37.70 2.04 0.51
CA SER A 311 -39.14 1.98 0.73
C SER A 311 -39.91 2.07 -0.59
#